data_AF-A0A7J3XW31-F1
#
_entry.id   AF-A0A7J3XW31-F1
#
_cell.length_a   1.000
_cell.length_b   1.000
_cell.length_c   1.000
_cell.angle_alpha   90.00
_cell.angle_beta   90.00
_cell.angle_gamma   90.00
#
_symmetry.space_group_name_H-M   'P 1'
#
loop_
_entity.id
_entity.type
_entity.pdbx_description
1 polymer ?
#
loop_
_entity_poly.entity_id
_entity_poly.type
_entity_poly.pdbx_seq_one_letter_code
_entity_poly.pdbx_strand_id
1 'polypeptide(L)'
;RRAAPFNFELARRAVMLNGATSVAITKLDSLYPSVAGARRWEELSPEARRFVEEVEEGLKVKVALLGTGPRVFDVVDLRSS
;
A
#
# COMPACT_ATOMS: atom_id res chain seq x y z
N ARG A 1 -11.65 -4.14 -17.10
CA ARG A 1 -11.23 -2.77 -16.69
C ARG A 1 -9.86 -2.49 -17.32
N ARG A 2 -9.56 -1.26 -17.74
CA ARG A 2 -8.21 -0.88 -18.20
C ARG A 2 -7.26 -0.77 -16.99
N ALA A 3 -6.01 -1.22 -17.14
CA ALA A 3 -4.98 -1.19 -16.10
C ALA A 3 -3.84 -0.26 -16.51
N ALA A 4 -3.25 0.43 -15.54
CA ALA A 4 -2.10 1.31 -15.71
C ALA A 4 -1.22 1.25 -14.45
N PRO A 5 0.08 1.60 -14.54
CA PRO A 5 0.96 1.70 -13.38
C PRO A 5 0.45 2.71 -12.33
N PHE A 6 0.99 2.61 -11.12
CA PHE A 6 0.67 3.56 -10.04
C PHE A 6 1.10 4.98 -10.43
N ASN A 7 0.19 5.96 -10.28
CA ASN A 7 0.45 7.35 -10.62
C ASN A 7 0.54 8.20 -9.34
N PHE A 8 1.79 8.56 -8.98
CA PHE A 8 2.09 9.34 -7.79
C PHE A 8 1.52 10.77 -7.84
N GLU A 9 1.43 11.40 -9.02
CA GLU A 9 0.89 12.75 -9.15
C GLU A 9 -0.61 12.78 -8.79
N LEU A 10 -1.37 11.83 -9.33
CA LEU A 10 -2.80 11.68 -9.02
C LEU A 10 -3.01 11.32 -7.56
N ALA A 11 -2.21 10.42 -7.00
CA ALA A 11 -2.28 10.04 -5.60
C ALA A 11 -1.98 11.24 -4.67
N ARG A 12 -0.94 12.03 -4.97
CA ARG A 12 -0.58 13.23 -4.22
C ARG A 12 -1.70 14.26 -4.25
N ARG A 13 -2.32 14.47 -5.42
CA ARG A 13 -3.47 15.36 -5.55
C ARG A 13 -4.65 14.86 -4.73
N ALA A 14 -4.93 13.56 -4.73
CA ALA A 14 -5.99 12.97 -3.92
C ALA A 14 -5.74 13.14 -2.42
N VAL A 15 -4.51 12.94 -1.95
CA VAL A 15 -4.13 13.18 -0.54
C VAL A 15 -4.38 14.64 -0.15
N MET A 16 -3.92 15.59 -0.97
CA MET A 16 -4.10 17.02 -0.73
C MET A 16 -5.57 17.44 -0.71
N LEU A 17 -6.38 16.95 -1.65
CA LEU A 17 -7.80 17.31 -1.74
C LEU A 17 -8.63 16.76 -0.58
N ASN A 18 -8.31 15.54 -0.12
CA ASN A 18 -9.07 14.90 0.96
C ASN A 18 -8.54 15.24 2.35
N GLY A 19 -7.40 15.92 2.46
CA GLY A 19 -6.72 16.11 3.75
C GLY A 19 -6.36 14.79 4.41
N ALA A 20 -5.96 13.80 3.61
CA ALA A 20 -5.74 12.45 4.11
C ALA A 20 -4.60 12.41 5.13
N THR A 21 -4.85 11.82 6.30
CA THR A 21 -3.85 11.65 7.37
C THR A 21 -3.08 10.34 7.24
N SER A 22 -3.69 9.35 6.58
CA SER A 22 -3.10 8.05 6.25
C SER A 22 -3.75 7.48 4.99
N VAL A 23 -3.09 6.50 4.39
CA VAL A 23 -3.58 5.81 3.19
C VAL A 23 -3.57 4.30 3.39
N ALA A 24 -4.37 3.61 2.59
CA ALA A 24 -4.36 2.17 2.47
C ALA A 24 -3.99 1.77 1.04
N ILE A 25 -3.09 0.79 0.89
CA ILE A 25 -2.76 0.20 -0.42
C ILE A 25 -3.48 -1.14 -0.50
N THR A 26 -4.17 -1.39 -1.60
CA THR A 26 -4.88 -2.67 -1.83
C THR A 26 -4.30 -3.38 -3.03
N LYS A 27 -4.46 -4.71 -3.08
CA LYS A 27 -3.99 -5.56 -4.18
C LYS A 27 -2.47 -5.55 -4.35
N LEU A 28 -1.74 -5.49 -3.24
CA LEU A 28 -0.28 -5.54 -3.27
C LEU A 28 0.20 -6.87 -3.88
N ASP A 29 -0.53 -7.95 -3.62
CA ASP A 29 -0.35 -9.29 -4.20
C ASP A 29 -0.49 -9.35 -5.73
N SER A 30 -1.22 -8.41 -6.33
CA SER A 30 -1.33 -8.33 -7.80
C SER A 30 -0.05 -7.79 -8.45
N LEU A 31 0.74 -6.99 -7.74
CA LEU A 31 2.06 -6.51 -8.18
C LEU A 31 3.20 -7.40 -7.67
N TYR A 32 3.04 -7.95 -6.47
CA TYR A 32 4.03 -8.79 -5.80
C TYR A 32 3.38 -10.11 -5.35
N PRO A 33 3.24 -11.12 -6.22
CA PRO A 33 2.55 -12.36 -5.88
C PRO A 33 3.11 -13.10 -4.65
N SER A 34 4.39 -12.86 -4.31
CA SER A 34 5.07 -13.42 -3.15
C SER A 34 4.52 -12.94 -1.80
N VAL A 35 3.78 -11.83 -1.75
CA VAL A 35 3.20 -11.31 -0.51
C VAL A 35 1.76 -11.79 -0.26
N ALA A 36 1.24 -12.68 -1.12
CA ALA A 36 -0.14 -13.12 -1.04
C ALA A 36 -0.47 -13.73 0.33
N GLY A 37 -1.43 -13.13 1.04
CA GLY A 37 -1.87 -13.55 2.37
C GLY A 37 -0.95 -13.14 3.53
N ALA A 38 0.06 -12.30 3.29
CA ALA A 38 0.89 -11.74 4.35
C ALA A 38 0.07 -10.87 5.31
N ARG A 39 0.35 -10.99 6.60
CA ARG A 39 -0.37 -10.29 7.70
C ARG A 39 0.56 -9.46 8.57
N ARG A 40 1.87 -9.61 8.38
CA ARG A 40 2.91 -8.88 9.12
C ARG A 40 3.87 -8.20 8.15
N TRP A 41 4.49 -7.11 8.59
CA TRP A 41 5.42 -6.33 7.78
C TRP A 41 6.64 -7.16 7.33
N GLU A 42 7.12 -8.06 8.20
CA GLU A 42 8.30 -8.89 7.96
C GLU A 42 8.06 -9.98 6.91
N GLU A 43 6.80 -10.29 6.62
CA GLU A 43 6.39 -11.27 5.59
C GLU A 43 6.38 -10.67 4.19
N LEU A 44 6.48 -9.35 4.08
CA LEU A 44 6.52 -8.66 2.79
C LEU A 44 7.91 -8.81 2.15
N SER A 45 7.92 -9.00 0.83
CA SER A 45 9.17 -9.04 0.09
C SER A 45 9.91 -7.69 0.17
N PRO A 46 11.24 -7.66 0.03
CA PRO A 46 12.00 -6.41 0.00
C PRO A 46 11.48 -5.39 -1.02
N GLU A 47 11.01 -5.86 -2.18
CA GLU A 47 10.47 -5.02 -3.24
C GLU A 47 9.12 -4.40 -2.85
N ALA A 48 8.25 -5.20 -2.22
CA ALA A 48 6.96 -4.71 -1.75
C ALA A 48 7.14 -3.65 -0.64
N ARG A 49 8.08 -3.87 0.29
CA ARG A 49 8.42 -2.90 1.34
C ARG A 49 8.97 -1.60 0.75
N ARG A 50 9.89 -1.69 -0.21
CA ARG A 50 10.42 -0.52 -0.92
C ARG A 50 9.33 0.28 -1.63
N PHE A 51 8.37 -0.39 -2.27
CA PHE A 51 7.25 0.30 -2.90
C PHE A 51 6.39 1.06 -1.88
N VAL A 52 6.14 0.47 -0.71
CA VAL A 52 5.42 1.15 0.37
C VAL A 52 6.19 2.39 0.85
N GLU A 53 7.52 2.26 1.04
CA GLU A 53 8.40 3.37 1.41
C GLU A 53 8.39 4.51 0.37
N GLU A 54 8.45 4.17 -0.92
CA GLU A 54 8.35 5.13 -2.03
C GLU A 54 7.00 5.86 -2.05
N VAL A 55 5.90 5.14 -1.74
CA VAL A 55 4.56 5.73 -1.61
C VAL A 55 4.49 6.68 -0.42
N GLU A 56 5.00 6.30 0.75
CA GLU A 56 5.06 7.20 1.90
C GLU A 56 5.91 8.44 1.60
N GLU A 57 7.06 8.26 0.96
CA GLU A 57 7.97 9.36 0.61
C GLU A 57 7.34 10.32 -0.40
N GLY A 58 6.67 9.79 -1.43
CA GLY A 58 6.04 10.58 -2.48
C GLY A 58 4.77 11.30 -2.03
N LEU A 59 4.00 10.69 -1.11
CA LEU A 59 2.73 11.25 -0.63
C LEU A 59 2.84 12.05 0.66
N LYS A 60 3.95 11.90 1.40
CA LYS A 60 4.19 12.53 2.72
C LYS A 60 3.11 12.21 3.75
N VAL A 61 2.48 11.04 3.63
CA VAL A 61 1.49 10.50 4.58
C VAL A 61 1.77 9.02 4.81
N LYS A 62 1.41 8.52 5.99
CA LYS A 62 1.67 7.14 6.39
C LYS A 62 0.76 6.14 5.69
N VAL A 63 1.31 4.98 5.33
CA VAL A 63 0.55 3.83 4.85
C VAL A 63 0.15 3.00 6.07
N ALA A 64 -1.15 3.05 6.39
CA ALA A 64 -1.70 2.43 7.59
C ALA A 64 -2.10 0.96 7.38
N LEU A 65 -2.54 0.60 6.17
CA LEU A 65 -3.06 -0.72 5.85
C LEU A 65 -2.56 -1.19 4.48
N LEU A 66 -2.20 -2.47 4.38
CA LEU A 66 -1.78 -3.11 3.13
C LEU A 66 -2.63 -4.35 2.87
N GLY A 67 -3.47 -4.32 1.84
CA GLY A 67 -4.22 -5.48 1.37
C GLY A 67 -3.33 -6.39 0.53
N THR A 68 -3.13 -7.62 1.02
CA THR A 68 -2.24 -8.64 0.46
C THR A 68 -3.01 -9.83 -0.12
N GLY A 69 -4.33 -9.72 -0.24
CA GLY A 69 -5.15 -10.76 -0.84
C GLY A 69 -6.64 -10.47 -0.77
N PRO A 70 -7.48 -11.40 -1.26
CA PRO A 70 -8.93 -11.23 -1.31
C PRO A 70 -9.63 -11.54 0.01
N ARG A 71 -8.98 -12.22 0.97
CA ARG A 71 -9.63 -12.59 2.25
C ARG A 71 -9.59 -11.42 3.22
N VAL A 72 -10.54 -11.41 4.14
CA VAL A 72 -10.69 -10.36 5.16
C VAL A 72 -9.42 -10.14 6.00
N PHE A 73 -8.70 -11.24 6.29
CA PHE A 73 -7.48 -11.20 7.08
C PHE A 73 -6.19 -11.15 6.24
N ASP A 74 -6.28 -11.04 4.91
CA ASP A 74 -5.11 -10.84 4.05
C ASP A 74 -4.78 -9.33 4.03
N VAL A 75 -4.45 -8.80 5.22
CA VAL A 75 -4.14 -7.39 5.46
C VAL A 75 -3.00 -7.29 6.46
N VAL A 76 -2.00 -6.45 6.17
CA VAL A 76 -1.01 -5.99 7.16
C VAL A 76 -1.49 -4.66 7.75
N ASP A 77 -1.55 -4.60 9.07
CA ASP A 77 -1.95 -3.40 9.82
C ASP A 77 -0.73 -2.74 10.46
N LEU A 78 -0.46 -1.48 10.08
CA LEU A 78 0.71 -0.70 10.49
C LEU A 78 0.33 0.49 11.40
N ARG A 79 -0.93 0.60 11.82
CA ARG A 79 -1.42 1.76 12.61
C ARG A 79 -0.84 1.85 14.02
N SER A 80 -0.22 0.77 14.51
CA SER A 80 0.33 0.67 15.86
C SER A 80 1.85 0.81 15.90
N SER A 81 2.49 1.15 14.78
CA SER A 81 3.94 1.28 14.61
C SER A 81 4.42 2.74 14.63
#